data_AF-A0A1C6LDV0-F1
#
_entry.id   AF-A0A1C6LDV0-F1
#
_cell.length_a   1.000
_cell.length_b   1.000
_cell.length_c   1.000
_cell.angle_alpha   90.00
_cell.angle_beta   90.00
_cell.angle_gamma   90.00
#
_symmetry.space_group_name_H-M   'P 1'
#
loop_
_entity.id
_entity.type
_entity.pdbx_description
1 polymer ?
#
loop_
_entity_poly.entity_id
_entity_poly.type
_entity_poly.pdbx_seq_one_letter_code
_entity_poly.pdbx_strand_id
1 'polypeptide(L)'
;MKKTFNKDKLLTIGILPIMWLIYFAFEIVTGRVKDLYTLILNLSLVFVFALVGYIIYYLSDKYSDGFQGKKLFLIFLVLMLIDQGSKLIIKFNFFNSYYEIIPRFLSFDPIINTDGSWLNARFNFNISFPLLILINFIALFIFFELYRYIKFKSGKNTFWGDMCFVFIFAGALCSLIDKVFYGGSLDFIGISDLFIADIKDIYINLGLLFFIMATYKSDFFKEDENSSLKDDWNSVKKFLVFIKNDIKRSIKKEKA
;
A
#
# COMPACT_ATOMS: atom_id res chain seq x y z
N MET A 1 -40.13 1.42 -1.00
CA MET A 1 -38.84 0.77 -1.35
C MET A 1 -37.82 1.02 -0.24
N LYS A 2 -37.49 0.02 0.59
CA LYS A 2 -36.32 0.12 1.48
C LYS A 2 -35.10 0.17 0.57
N LYS A 3 -34.38 1.30 0.51
CA LYS A 3 -33.03 1.34 -0.08
C LYS A 3 -32.18 0.37 0.73
N THR A 4 -31.97 -0.83 0.22
CA THR A 4 -31.04 -1.80 0.80
C THR A 4 -29.67 -1.14 0.81
N PHE A 5 -29.15 -0.91 2.01
CA PHE A 5 -27.87 -0.26 2.23
C PHE A 5 -26.77 -1.15 1.63
N ASN A 6 -26.03 -0.66 0.63
CA ASN A 6 -24.91 -1.42 0.07
C ASN A 6 -23.72 -1.31 1.03
N LYS A 7 -23.58 -2.33 1.91
CA LYS A 7 -22.51 -2.40 2.92
C LYS A 7 -21.12 -2.35 2.29
N ASP A 8 -20.91 -3.04 1.16
CA ASP A 8 -19.63 -3.05 0.45
C ASP A 8 -19.23 -1.65 0.01
N LYS A 9 -20.17 -0.94 -0.61
CA LYS A 9 -19.98 0.44 -1.05
C LYS A 9 -19.57 1.34 0.11
N LEU A 10 -20.28 1.24 1.23
CA LEU A 10 -19.98 2.06 2.40
C LEU A 10 -18.60 1.72 2.98
N LEU A 11 -18.26 0.44 3.10
CA LEU A 11 -16.96 0.01 3.60
C LEU A 11 -15.83 0.53 2.70
N THR A 12 -15.93 0.33 1.38
CA THR A 12 -14.90 0.82 0.45
C THR A 12 -14.74 2.34 0.50
N ILE A 13 -15.84 3.09 0.57
CA ILE A 13 -15.80 4.56 0.67
C ILE A 13 -15.24 5.00 2.04
N GLY A 14 -15.52 4.26 3.10
CA GLY A 14 -15.20 4.65 4.47
C GLY A 14 -13.78 4.30 4.93
N ILE A 15 -13.13 3.28 4.38
CA ILE A 15 -11.82 2.81 4.88
C ILE A 15 -10.74 3.89 4.80
N LEU A 16 -10.53 4.53 3.64
CA LEU A 16 -9.49 5.56 3.50
C LEU A 16 -9.75 6.78 4.41
N PRO A 17 -10.98 7.34 4.48
CA PRO A 17 -11.35 8.33 5.49
C PRO A 17 -11.04 7.91 6.92
N ILE A 18 -11.38 6.68 7.31
CA ILE A 18 -11.14 6.18 8.67
C ILE A 18 -9.64 6.06 8.95
N MET A 19 -8.87 5.49 8.02
CA MET A 19 -7.41 5.42 8.13
C MET A 19 -6.78 6.80 8.34
N TRP A 20 -7.22 7.79 7.55
CA TRP A 20 -6.78 9.16 7.69
C TRP A 20 -7.18 9.77 9.03
N LEU A 21 -8.43 9.62 9.45
CA LEU A 21 -8.92 10.16 10.72
C LEU A 21 -8.20 9.56 11.93
N ILE A 22 -7.85 8.27 11.89
CA ILE A 22 -7.05 7.62 12.94
C ILE A 22 -5.65 8.25 13.00
N TYR A 23 -4.97 8.38 11.86
CA TYR A 23 -3.67 9.03 11.78
C TYR A 23 -3.75 10.49 12.25
N PHE A 24 -4.74 11.22 11.77
CA PHE A 24 -4.91 12.63 12.08
C PHE A 24 -5.25 12.88 13.55
N ALA A 25 -6.09 12.04 14.16
CA ALA A 25 -6.34 12.06 15.59
C ALA A 25 -5.06 11.85 16.40
N PHE A 26 -4.19 10.94 15.95
CA PHE A 26 -2.87 10.75 16.56
C PHE A 26 -1.97 12.00 16.44
N GLU A 27 -1.98 12.69 15.30
CA GLU A 27 -1.22 13.94 15.13
C GLU A 27 -1.77 15.12 15.95
N ILE A 28 -3.09 15.16 16.20
CA ILE A 28 -3.69 16.09 17.16
C ILE A 28 -3.20 15.80 18.58
N VAL A 29 -3.29 14.54 19.02
CA VAL A 29 -2.89 14.12 20.38
C VAL A 29 -1.40 14.35 20.63
N THR A 30 -0.56 14.20 19.61
CA THR A 30 0.89 14.44 19.71
C THR A 30 1.28 15.91 19.52
N GLY A 31 0.31 16.81 19.35
CA GLY A 31 0.54 18.26 19.32
C GLY A 31 1.16 18.79 18.01
N ARG A 32 1.08 18.03 16.91
CA ARG A 32 1.56 18.49 15.60
C ARG A 32 0.56 19.42 14.89
N VAL A 33 -0.73 19.31 15.22
CA VAL A 33 -1.78 20.21 14.70
C VAL A 33 -1.95 21.39 15.65
N LYS A 34 -1.47 22.57 15.24
CA LYS A 34 -1.33 23.74 16.15
C LYS A 34 -2.40 24.81 15.96
N ASP A 35 -3.11 24.80 14.83
CA ASP A 35 -4.01 25.88 14.46
C ASP A 35 -5.26 25.36 13.73
N LEU A 36 -6.32 26.18 13.75
CA LEU A 36 -7.62 25.84 13.17
C LEU A 36 -7.56 25.68 11.65
N TYR A 37 -6.65 26.39 10.97
CA TYR A 37 -6.53 26.32 9.52
C TYR A 37 -5.97 24.96 9.09
N THR A 38 -4.89 24.50 9.73
CA THR A 38 -4.35 23.14 9.56
C THR A 38 -5.39 22.09 9.92
N LEU A 39 -6.16 22.30 11.00
CA LEU A 39 -7.24 21.39 11.40
C LEU A 39 -8.29 21.19 10.29
N ILE A 40 -8.84 22.30 9.79
CA ILE A 40 -9.92 22.28 8.80
C ILE A 40 -9.45 21.66 7.48
N LEU A 41 -8.25 22.02 7.02
CA LEU A 41 -7.76 21.50 5.74
C LEU A 41 -7.43 20.01 5.80
N ASN A 42 -6.87 19.51 6.91
CA ASN A 42 -6.66 18.07 7.06
C ASN A 42 -8.00 17.31 7.19
N LEU A 43 -9.04 17.89 7.81
CA LEU A 43 -10.39 17.30 7.76
C LEU A 43 -10.98 17.29 6.35
N SER A 44 -10.63 18.25 5.49
CA SER A 44 -11.11 18.27 4.10
C SER A 44 -10.63 17.06 3.27
N LEU A 45 -9.48 16.46 3.61
CA LEU A 45 -8.96 15.27 2.94
C LEU A 45 -9.88 14.05 3.10
N VAL A 46 -10.74 14.02 4.13
CA VAL A 46 -11.80 13.00 4.28
C VAL A 46 -12.67 12.91 3.02
N PHE A 47 -13.02 14.05 2.41
CA PHE A 47 -13.84 14.08 1.20
C PHE A 47 -13.06 13.55 -0.01
N VAL A 48 -11.77 13.88 -0.12
CA VAL A 48 -10.89 13.38 -1.18
C VAL A 48 -10.76 11.85 -1.07
N PHE A 49 -10.51 11.34 0.13
CA PHE A 49 -10.40 9.90 0.37
C PHE A 49 -11.72 9.16 0.14
N ALA A 50 -12.85 9.75 0.51
CA ALA A 50 -14.17 9.19 0.23
C ALA A 50 -14.45 9.13 -1.28
N LEU A 51 -14.05 10.17 -2.04
CA LEU A 51 -14.18 10.18 -3.50
C LEU A 51 -13.33 9.08 -4.15
N VAL A 52 -12.07 8.92 -3.70
CA VAL A 52 -11.20 7.83 -4.17
C VAL A 52 -11.82 6.47 -3.86
N GLY A 53 -12.31 6.26 -2.63
CA GLY A 53 -13.02 5.03 -2.25
C GLY A 53 -14.27 4.77 -3.11
N TYR A 54 -15.01 5.82 -3.49
CA TYR A 54 -16.16 5.70 -4.39
C TYR A 54 -15.74 5.26 -5.81
N ILE A 55 -14.67 5.83 -6.36
CA ILE A 55 -14.11 5.42 -7.65
C ILE A 55 -13.66 3.96 -7.59
N ILE A 56 -12.95 3.57 -6.54
CA ILE A 56 -12.49 2.19 -6.33
C ILE A 56 -13.67 1.22 -6.24
N TYR A 57 -14.73 1.59 -5.52
CA TYR A 57 -15.94 0.77 -5.46
C TYR A 57 -16.52 0.53 -6.86
N TYR A 58 -16.66 1.58 -7.67
CA TYR A 58 -17.16 1.46 -9.05
C TYR A 58 -16.26 0.56 -9.91
N LEU A 59 -14.93 0.71 -9.79
CA LEU A 59 -13.98 -0.17 -10.49
C LEU A 59 -14.08 -1.62 -10.02
N SER A 60 -14.29 -1.84 -8.72
CA SER A 60 -14.39 -3.18 -8.14
C SER A 60 -15.64 -3.94 -8.63
N ASP A 61 -16.74 -3.21 -8.84
CA ASP A 61 -17.98 -3.77 -9.39
C ASP A 61 -17.79 -4.13 -10.87
N LYS A 62 -17.17 -3.23 -11.63
CA LYS A 62 -16.89 -3.43 -13.06
C LYS A 62 -15.88 -4.56 -13.35
N TYR A 63 -14.90 -4.76 -12.47
CA TYR A 63 -13.79 -5.70 -12.66
C TYR A 63 -13.76 -6.77 -11.56
N SER A 64 -14.92 -7.21 -11.08
CA SER A 64 -15.06 -8.13 -9.93
C SER A 64 -14.20 -9.39 -10.04
N ASP A 65 -14.10 -9.95 -11.24
CA ASP A 65 -13.32 -11.16 -11.57
C ASP A 65 -11.80 -10.92 -11.63
N GLY A 66 -11.35 -9.72 -11.28
CA GLY A 66 -9.96 -9.32 -11.31
C GLY A 66 -9.42 -9.17 -12.73
N PHE A 67 -8.10 -9.37 -12.85
CA PHE A 67 -7.35 -9.06 -14.06
C PHE A 67 -6.50 -10.25 -14.49
N GLN A 68 -6.31 -10.39 -15.81
CA GLN A 68 -5.34 -11.33 -16.36
C GLN A 68 -3.91 -10.85 -16.09
N GLY A 69 -2.95 -11.79 -16.04
CA GLY A 69 -1.55 -11.50 -15.73
C GLY A 69 -0.92 -10.39 -16.58
N LYS A 70 -1.23 -10.34 -17.90
CA LYS A 70 -0.75 -9.27 -18.79
C LYS A 70 -1.26 -7.88 -18.38
N LYS A 71 -2.54 -7.77 -18.02
CA LYS A 71 -3.14 -6.51 -17.57
C LYS A 71 -2.57 -6.07 -16.23
N LEU A 72 -2.36 -7.02 -15.31
CA LEU A 72 -1.72 -6.73 -14.02
C LEU A 72 -0.29 -6.25 -14.18
N PHE A 73 0.47 -6.89 -15.06
CA PHE A 73 1.82 -6.47 -15.37
C PHE A 73 1.85 -5.06 -15.98
N LEU A 74 0.88 -4.72 -16.84
CA LEU A 74 0.75 -3.36 -17.37
C LEU A 74 0.43 -2.34 -16.25
N ILE A 75 -0.51 -2.65 -15.35
CA ILE A 75 -0.81 -1.79 -14.19
C ILE A 75 0.44 -1.59 -13.34
N PHE A 76 1.18 -2.67 -13.05
CA PHE A 76 2.46 -2.62 -12.33
C PHE A 76 3.46 -1.68 -13.01
N LEU A 77 3.69 -1.82 -14.32
CA LEU A 77 4.61 -0.96 -15.06
C LEU A 77 4.21 0.52 -15.00
N VAL A 78 2.90 0.81 -15.09
CA VAL A 78 2.38 2.18 -14.97
C VAL A 78 2.65 2.73 -13.56
N LEU A 79 2.40 1.96 -12.50
CA LEU A 79 2.70 2.38 -11.13
C LEU A 79 4.19 2.65 -10.92
N MET A 80 5.06 1.77 -11.43
CA MET A 80 6.51 1.96 -11.38
C MET A 80 6.95 3.22 -12.13
N LEU A 81 6.41 3.44 -13.34
CA LEU A 81 6.74 4.62 -14.15
C LEU A 81 6.28 5.92 -13.46
N ILE A 82 5.11 5.93 -12.84
CA ILE A 82 4.60 7.12 -12.16
C ILE A 82 5.53 7.48 -10.98
N ASP A 83 5.86 6.54 -10.08
CA ASP A 83 6.69 6.87 -8.90
C ASP A 83 8.18 7.08 -9.26
N GLN A 84 8.80 6.11 -9.92
CA GLN A 84 10.23 6.19 -10.22
C GLN A 84 10.51 7.22 -11.33
N GLY A 85 9.63 7.33 -12.32
CA GLY A 85 9.73 8.36 -13.35
C GLY A 85 9.56 9.77 -12.78
N SER A 86 8.59 10.01 -11.89
CA SER A 86 8.45 11.31 -11.25
C SER A 86 9.67 11.64 -10.41
N LYS A 87 10.19 10.67 -9.62
CA LYS A 87 11.39 10.86 -8.80
C LYS A 87 12.61 11.21 -9.62
N LEU A 88 12.83 10.55 -10.75
CA LEU A 88 13.94 10.89 -11.66
C LEU A 88 13.80 12.33 -12.19
N ILE A 89 12.61 12.72 -12.66
CA ILE A 89 12.36 14.07 -13.15
C ILE A 89 12.61 15.11 -12.05
N ILE A 90 12.08 14.88 -10.85
CA ILE A 90 12.25 15.76 -9.70
C ILE A 90 13.73 15.84 -9.32
N LYS A 91 14.43 14.70 -9.22
CA LYS A 91 15.82 14.65 -8.80
C LYS A 91 16.74 15.49 -9.70
N PHE A 92 16.53 15.42 -11.02
CA PHE A 92 17.39 16.12 -11.97
C PHE A 92 17.00 17.58 -12.23
N ASN A 93 15.72 17.93 -12.11
CA ASN A 93 15.23 19.24 -12.56
C ASN A 93 14.67 20.12 -11.44
N PHE A 94 14.19 19.53 -10.34
CA PHE A 94 13.38 20.24 -9.34
C PHE A 94 13.78 19.95 -7.88
N PHE A 95 14.89 19.25 -7.64
CA PHE A 95 15.24 18.80 -6.28
C PHE A 95 15.44 19.96 -5.28
N ASN A 96 15.93 21.11 -5.74
CA ASN A 96 16.11 22.30 -4.89
C ASN A 96 14.93 23.28 -4.99
N SER A 97 13.82 22.88 -5.61
CA SER A 97 12.64 23.73 -5.76
C SER A 97 11.69 23.51 -4.59
N TYR A 98 11.23 24.59 -3.99
CA TYR A 98 10.16 24.58 -3.00
C TYR A 98 9.06 25.54 -3.44
N TYR A 99 7.81 25.10 -3.35
CA TYR A 99 6.67 26.00 -3.49
C TYR A 99 5.42 25.45 -2.79
N GLU A 100 4.67 26.36 -2.17
CA GLU A 100 3.36 26.05 -1.61
C GLU A 100 2.30 26.08 -2.71
N ILE A 101 1.58 24.97 -2.86
CA ILE A 101 0.41 24.85 -3.75
C ILE A 101 -0.83 25.39 -3.02
N ILE A 102 -0.99 25.02 -1.75
CA ILE A 102 -1.96 25.60 -0.82
C ILE A 102 -1.15 26.10 0.38
N PRO A 103 -1.16 27.41 0.68
CA PRO A 103 -0.31 27.98 1.72
C PRO A 103 -0.43 27.23 3.06
N ARG A 104 0.71 26.86 3.66
CA ARG A 104 0.83 26.11 4.92
C ARG A 104 0.12 24.75 4.97
N PHE A 105 -0.30 24.20 3.84
CA PHE A 105 -1.05 22.93 3.82
C PHE A 105 -0.59 21.94 2.77
N LEU A 106 -0.41 22.35 1.51
CA LEU A 106 0.05 21.47 0.44
C LEU A 106 1.25 22.12 -0.23
N SER A 107 2.41 21.47 -0.18
CA SER A 107 3.64 21.95 -0.78
C SER A 107 4.28 20.90 -1.68
N PHE A 108 5.01 21.38 -2.67
CA PHE A 108 6.05 20.61 -3.32
C PHE A 108 7.36 20.89 -2.58
N ASP A 109 7.88 19.86 -1.90
CA ASP A 109 9.03 19.98 -1.01
C ASP A 109 9.94 18.74 -1.12
N PRO A 110 10.79 18.66 -2.16
CA PRO A 110 11.64 17.50 -2.41
C PRO A 110 12.74 17.36 -1.35
N ILE A 111 12.76 16.23 -0.67
CA ILE A 111 13.77 15.88 0.34
C ILE A 111 14.22 14.43 0.19
N ILE A 112 15.44 14.12 0.65
CA ILE A 112 15.86 12.73 0.86
C ILE A 112 15.58 12.36 2.31
N ASN A 113 14.55 11.55 2.51
CA ASN A 113 14.22 10.98 3.80
C ASN A 113 15.13 9.77 4.11
N THR A 114 16.11 9.99 4.97
CA THR A 114 17.13 8.98 5.33
C THR A 114 16.70 8.03 6.43
N ASP A 115 15.55 8.27 7.08
CA ASP A 115 15.07 7.38 8.15
C ASP A 115 14.60 6.02 7.60
N GLY A 116 14.39 5.94 6.29
CA GLY A 116 14.13 4.72 5.52
C GLY A 116 12.74 4.09 5.75
N SER A 117 12.05 4.47 6.82
CA SER A 117 10.70 4.05 7.16
C SER A 117 10.08 5.05 8.12
N TRP A 118 8.86 5.51 7.82
CA TRP A 118 8.09 6.38 8.72
C TRP A 118 7.93 5.77 10.11
N LEU A 119 7.68 4.47 10.22
CA LEU A 119 7.56 3.78 11.52
C LEU A 119 8.87 3.78 12.30
N ASN A 120 9.99 3.57 11.60
CA ASN A 120 11.32 3.57 12.21
C ASN A 120 11.65 4.96 12.78
N ALA A 121 11.39 6.01 12.01
CA ALA A 121 11.55 7.40 12.42
C ALA A 121 10.64 7.75 13.60
N ARG A 122 9.34 7.44 13.47
CA ARG A 122 8.29 7.91 14.38
C ARG A 122 8.41 7.34 15.78
N PHE A 123 8.75 6.05 15.88
CA PHE A 123 8.85 5.35 17.15
C PHE A 123 10.29 5.14 17.62
N ASN A 124 11.26 5.73 16.91
CA ASN A 124 12.68 5.63 17.22
C ASN A 124 13.15 4.17 17.41
N PHE A 125 12.73 3.28 16.50
CA PHE A 125 13.06 1.86 16.60
C PHE A 125 14.55 1.57 16.34
N ASN A 126 15.30 2.54 15.80
CA ASN A 126 16.74 2.42 15.52
C ASN A 126 17.09 1.20 14.63
N ILE A 127 16.18 0.80 13.74
CA ILE A 127 16.42 -0.27 12.78
C ILE A 127 17.42 0.25 11.75
N SER A 128 18.53 -0.48 11.57
CA SER A 128 19.59 -0.08 10.65
C SER A 128 19.12 -0.10 9.20
N PHE A 129 19.67 0.80 8.39
CA PHE A 129 19.31 0.93 6.99
C PHE A 129 19.52 -0.36 6.16
N PRO A 130 20.65 -1.11 6.31
CA PRO A 130 20.80 -2.41 5.64
C PRO A 130 19.75 -3.44 6.06
N LEU A 131 19.34 -3.42 7.33
CA LEU A 131 18.29 -4.33 7.81
C LEU A 131 16.92 -3.95 7.22
N LEU A 132 16.62 -2.67 7.04
CA LEU A 132 15.41 -2.23 6.34
C LEU A 132 15.39 -2.68 4.87
N ILE A 133 16.53 -2.64 4.17
CA ILE A 133 16.67 -3.17 2.81
C ILE A 133 16.41 -4.68 2.79
N LEU A 134 17.02 -5.43 3.71
CA LEU A 134 16.82 -6.87 3.84
C LEU A 134 15.35 -7.23 4.12
N ILE A 135 14.70 -6.51 5.03
CA ILE A 135 13.28 -6.67 5.35
C ILE A 135 12.42 -6.42 4.10
N ASN A 136 12.69 -5.35 3.34
CA ASN A 136 11.97 -5.06 2.10
C ASN A 136 12.13 -6.17 1.06
N PHE A 137 13.36 -6.70 0.89
CA PHE A 137 13.62 -7.80 -0.03
C PHE A 137 12.85 -9.07 0.35
N ILE A 138 12.89 -9.44 1.63
CA ILE A 138 12.12 -10.59 2.16
C ILE A 138 10.62 -10.36 1.98
N ALA A 139 10.12 -9.16 2.27
CA ALA A 139 8.70 -8.82 2.12
C ALA A 139 8.24 -8.96 0.67
N LEU A 140 9.02 -8.46 -0.31
CA LEU A 140 8.71 -8.62 -1.74
C LEU A 140 8.60 -10.10 -2.14
N PHE A 141 9.56 -10.93 -1.70
CA PHE A 141 9.52 -12.37 -1.96
C PHE A 141 8.26 -13.01 -1.35
N ILE A 142 7.97 -12.71 -0.08
CA ILE A 142 6.79 -13.26 0.62
C ILE A 142 5.50 -12.80 -0.06
N PHE A 143 5.34 -11.53 -0.40
CA PHE A 143 4.13 -11.02 -1.06
C PHE A 143 3.91 -11.66 -2.43
N PHE A 144 4.98 -11.86 -3.21
CA PHE A 144 4.91 -12.56 -4.48
C PHE A 144 4.42 -14.00 -4.31
N GLU A 145 5.04 -14.76 -3.41
CA GLU A 145 4.66 -16.15 -3.17
C GLU A 145 3.27 -16.29 -2.55
N LEU A 146 2.90 -15.38 -1.63
CA LEU A 146 1.59 -15.35 -1.01
C LEU A 146 0.49 -15.15 -2.07
N TYR A 147 0.70 -14.20 -2.99
CA TYR A 147 -0.23 -13.96 -4.09
C TYR A 147 -0.39 -15.20 -4.98
N ARG A 148 0.73 -15.85 -5.35
CA ARG A 148 0.69 -17.09 -6.14
C ARG A 148 -0.05 -18.21 -5.42
N TYR A 149 0.19 -18.37 -4.12
CA TYR A 149 -0.47 -19.37 -3.30
C TYR A 149 -1.98 -19.13 -3.18
N ILE A 150 -2.40 -17.89 -2.95
CA ILE A 150 -3.81 -17.51 -2.89
C ILE A 150 -4.50 -17.82 -4.22
N LYS A 151 -3.89 -17.48 -5.36
CA LYS A 151 -4.43 -17.82 -6.69
C LYS A 151 -4.52 -19.32 -6.91
N PHE A 152 -3.49 -20.07 -6.50
CA PHE A 152 -3.49 -21.53 -6.59
C PHE A 152 -4.62 -22.15 -5.77
N LYS A 153 -4.87 -21.67 -4.54
CA LYS A 153 -5.91 -22.20 -3.65
C LYS A 153 -7.32 -21.81 -4.08
N SER A 154 -7.53 -20.56 -4.48
CA SER A 154 -8.86 -20.03 -4.85
C SER A 154 -9.28 -20.40 -6.26
N GLY A 155 -8.32 -20.67 -7.16
CA GLY A 155 -8.58 -20.97 -8.57
C GLY A 155 -9.17 -19.82 -9.38
N LYS A 156 -9.30 -18.62 -8.79
CA LYS A 156 -9.91 -17.44 -9.42
C LYS A 156 -9.15 -16.18 -9.05
N ASN A 157 -9.17 -15.21 -9.96
CA ASN A 157 -8.72 -13.85 -9.68
C ASN A 157 -9.86 -13.07 -9.02
N THR A 158 -9.51 -12.03 -8.27
CA THR A 158 -10.47 -11.07 -7.72
C THR A 158 -9.88 -9.68 -7.84
N PHE A 159 -10.73 -8.67 -8.05
CA PHE A 159 -10.29 -7.27 -8.06
C PHE A 159 -9.44 -6.94 -6.83
N TRP A 160 -9.97 -7.26 -5.64
CA TRP A 160 -9.34 -6.91 -4.37
C TRP A 160 -7.99 -7.59 -4.18
N GLY A 161 -7.87 -8.89 -4.48
CA GLY A 161 -6.62 -9.62 -4.34
C GLY A 161 -5.56 -9.16 -5.36
N ASP A 162 -5.98 -8.92 -6.60
CA ASP A 162 -5.08 -8.45 -7.66
C ASP A 162 -4.56 -7.03 -7.41
N MET A 163 -5.45 -6.12 -7.00
CA MET A 163 -5.09 -4.74 -6.71
C MET A 163 -4.27 -4.64 -5.41
N CYS A 164 -4.59 -5.43 -4.39
CA CYS A 164 -3.78 -5.57 -3.18
C CYS A 164 -2.34 -5.97 -3.53
N PHE A 165 -2.19 -7.04 -4.31
CA PHE A 165 -0.86 -7.50 -4.72
C PHE A 165 -0.10 -6.44 -5.49
N VAL A 166 -0.69 -5.87 -6.55
CA VAL A 166 0.06 -4.97 -7.44
C VAL A 166 0.46 -3.66 -6.75
N PHE A 167 -0.41 -3.10 -5.89
CA PHE A 167 -0.12 -1.85 -5.18
C PHE A 167 0.92 -2.04 -4.06
N ILE A 168 0.80 -3.10 -3.25
CA ILE A 168 1.79 -3.40 -2.22
C ILE A 168 3.14 -3.75 -2.84
N PHE A 169 3.14 -4.59 -3.89
CA PHE A 169 4.38 -5.02 -4.54
C PHE A 169 5.08 -3.85 -5.25
N ALA A 170 4.34 -3.00 -5.99
CA ALA A 170 4.90 -1.81 -6.61
C ALA A 170 5.45 -0.83 -5.56
N GLY A 171 4.70 -0.55 -4.49
CA GLY A 171 5.14 0.35 -3.43
C GLY A 171 6.38 -0.15 -2.69
N ALA A 172 6.42 -1.44 -2.35
CA ALA A 172 7.58 -2.07 -1.70
C ALA A 172 8.81 -2.12 -2.62
N LEU A 173 8.62 -2.34 -3.92
CA LEU A 173 9.72 -2.36 -4.89
C LEU A 173 10.28 -0.95 -5.11
N CYS A 174 9.42 0.06 -5.28
CA CYS A 174 9.84 1.47 -5.30
C CYS A 174 10.63 1.81 -4.03
N SER A 175 10.12 1.42 -2.86
CA SER A 175 10.80 1.63 -1.58
C SER A 175 12.17 0.95 -1.49
N LEU A 176 12.34 -0.23 -2.11
CA LEU A 176 13.62 -0.92 -2.18
C LEU A 176 14.59 -0.21 -3.13
N ILE A 177 14.12 0.17 -4.32
CA ILE A 177 14.91 0.93 -5.31
C ILE A 177 15.38 2.24 -4.65
N ASP A 178 14.49 2.96 -4.00
CA ASP A 178 14.83 4.23 -3.35
C ASP A 178 15.98 4.05 -2.36
N LYS A 179 15.85 3.07 -1.46
CA LYS A 179 16.88 2.81 -0.45
C LYS A 179 18.22 2.45 -1.06
N VAL A 180 18.22 1.64 -2.11
CA VAL A 180 19.45 1.17 -2.77
C VAL A 180 20.14 2.29 -3.54
N PHE A 181 19.40 3.17 -4.22
CA PHE A 181 19.99 4.16 -5.13
C PHE A 181 20.11 5.57 -4.56
N TYR A 182 19.24 5.96 -3.62
CA TYR A 182 19.23 7.31 -3.03
C TYR A 182 19.77 7.35 -1.60
N GLY A 183 20.01 6.20 -0.96
CA GLY A 183 20.38 6.15 0.47
C GLY A 183 19.26 6.62 1.41
N GLY A 184 18.02 6.63 0.91
CA GLY A 184 16.82 7.13 1.59
C GLY A 184 15.60 6.97 0.68
N SER A 185 14.61 7.85 0.82
CA SER A 185 13.46 7.99 -0.07
C SER A 185 13.37 9.43 -0.58
N LEU A 186 13.16 9.63 -1.88
CA LEU A 186 12.89 10.97 -2.42
C LEU A 186 11.41 11.29 -2.22
N ASP A 187 11.11 11.99 -1.13
CA ASP A 187 9.77 12.44 -0.77
C ASP A 187 9.58 13.88 -1.27
N PHE A 188 8.36 14.26 -1.66
CA PHE A 188 8.14 15.57 -2.30
C PHE A 188 6.74 16.17 -2.15
N ILE A 189 5.77 15.44 -1.58
CA ILE A 189 4.40 15.89 -1.35
C ILE A 189 4.27 16.27 0.13
N GLY A 190 4.41 17.56 0.44
CA GLY A 190 4.26 18.07 1.81
C GLY A 190 2.79 18.27 2.19
N ILE A 191 2.38 17.73 3.33
CA ILE A 191 1.05 17.90 3.93
C ILE A 191 1.20 18.61 5.28
N SER A 192 1.02 19.93 5.27
CA SER A 192 1.24 20.82 6.42
C SER A 192 2.59 20.52 7.09
N ASP A 193 2.67 20.65 8.42
CA ASP A 193 3.81 20.19 9.23
C ASP A 193 3.70 18.69 9.62
N LEU A 194 2.79 17.91 9.01
CA LEU A 194 2.55 16.53 9.42
C LEU A 194 3.62 15.58 8.87
N PHE A 195 3.81 15.62 7.56
CA PHE A 195 4.78 14.78 6.84
C PHE A 195 5.02 15.30 5.42
N ILE A 196 6.10 14.82 4.82
CA ILE A 196 6.36 14.87 3.38
C ILE A 196 6.35 13.42 2.91
N ALA A 197 5.56 13.12 1.88
CA ALA A 197 5.39 11.77 1.34
C ALA A 197 5.80 11.72 -0.14
N ASP A 198 5.82 10.51 -0.69
CA ASP A 198 5.91 10.28 -2.12
C ASP A 198 4.73 9.46 -2.65
N ILE A 199 4.80 9.08 -3.93
CA ILE A 199 3.72 8.36 -4.59
C ILE A 199 3.65 6.90 -4.12
N LYS A 200 4.78 6.23 -3.83
CA LYS A 200 4.74 4.86 -3.28
C LYS A 200 4.01 4.81 -1.93
N ASP A 201 4.04 5.86 -1.11
CA ASP A 201 3.30 5.88 0.16
C ASP A 201 1.78 5.87 -0.08
N ILE A 202 1.31 6.53 -1.15
CA ILE A 202 -0.07 6.42 -1.63
C ILE A 202 -0.37 4.99 -2.09
N TYR A 203 0.56 4.34 -2.80
CA TYR A 203 0.39 2.96 -3.24
C TYR A 203 0.22 1.99 -2.07
N ILE A 204 1.04 2.12 -1.04
CA ILE A 204 0.96 1.27 0.15
C ILE A 204 -0.37 1.47 0.89
N ASN A 205 -0.86 2.72 1.01
CA ASN A 205 -2.16 2.99 1.62
C ASN A 205 -3.34 2.41 0.83
N LEU A 206 -3.31 2.54 -0.51
CA LEU A 206 -4.29 1.87 -1.37
C LEU A 206 -4.18 0.35 -1.30
N GLY A 207 -2.96 -0.18 -1.24
CA GLY A 207 -2.68 -1.59 -1.00
C GLY A 207 -3.32 -2.11 0.29
N LEU A 208 -3.24 -1.34 1.37
CA LEU A 208 -3.88 -1.66 2.65
C LEU A 208 -5.40 -1.65 2.56
N LEU A 209 -6.00 -0.66 1.88
CA LEU A 209 -7.44 -0.67 1.56
C LEU A 209 -7.83 -1.96 0.82
N PHE A 210 -7.11 -2.30 -0.24
CA PHE A 210 -7.40 -3.50 -1.03
C PHE A 210 -7.23 -4.78 -0.20
N PHE A 211 -6.23 -4.84 0.69
CA PHE A 211 -6.03 -5.94 1.61
C PHE A 211 -7.19 -6.12 2.59
N ILE A 212 -7.66 -5.02 3.20
CA ILE A 212 -8.82 -5.04 4.10
C ILE A 212 -10.06 -5.55 3.36
N MET A 213 -10.32 -5.03 2.16
CA MET A 213 -11.46 -5.46 1.35
C MET A 213 -11.32 -6.91 0.84
N ALA A 214 -10.11 -7.35 0.49
CA ALA A 214 -9.85 -8.74 0.08
C ALA A 214 -10.18 -9.70 1.23
N THR A 215 -9.73 -9.39 2.44
CA THR A 215 -9.98 -10.17 3.65
C THR A 215 -11.47 -10.17 4.02
N TYR A 216 -12.13 -9.02 3.93
CA TYR A 216 -13.59 -8.90 4.11
C TYR A 216 -14.38 -9.73 3.10
N LYS A 217 -13.94 -9.77 1.83
CA LYS A 217 -14.60 -10.51 0.75
C LYS A 217 -14.28 -12.01 0.73
N SER A 218 -13.16 -12.42 1.32
CA SER A 218 -12.75 -13.83 1.39
C SER A 218 -13.41 -14.59 2.55
N ASP A 219 -14.43 -14.02 3.18
CA ASP A 219 -15.13 -14.57 4.35
C ASP A 219 -14.25 -14.80 5.59
N PHE A 220 -13.02 -14.27 5.61
CA PHE A 220 -12.06 -14.46 6.71
C PHE A 220 -12.56 -13.89 8.05
N PHE A 221 -13.45 -12.88 8.00
CA PHE A 221 -14.07 -12.27 9.18
C PHE A 221 -15.48 -12.81 9.50
N LYS A 222 -15.96 -13.86 8.82
CA LYS A 222 -17.23 -14.47 9.20
C LYS A 222 -17.01 -15.36 10.43
N GLU A 223 -17.80 -15.12 11.47
CA GLU A 223 -17.71 -15.66 12.85
C GLU A 223 -17.76 -17.20 12.97
N ASP A 224 -17.86 -17.95 11.87
CA ASP A 224 -17.98 -19.42 11.87
C ASP A 224 -16.63 -20.16 11.85
N GLU A 225 -15.50 -19.49 11.69
CA GLU A 225 -14.17 -20.13 11.78
C GLU A 225 -13.54 -19.92 13.16
N ASN A 226 -13.87 -20.81 14.11
CA ASN A 226 -13.02 -21.06 15.27
C ASN A 226 -11.72 -21.75 14.79
N SER A 227 -10.84 -21.04 14.08
CA SER A 227 -9.52 -21.57 13.73
C SER A 227 -8.68 -21.68 15.00
N SER A 228 -8.06 -22.85 15.22
CA SER A 228 -7.11 -23.00 16.30
C SER A 228 -5.72 -22.53 15.85
N LEU A 229 -4.83 -22.18 16.79
CA LEU A 229 -3.42 -21.91 16.49
C LEU A 229 -2.74 -23.04 15.71
N LYS A 230 -3.22 -24.28 15.90
CA LYS A 230 -2.75 -25.45 15.17
C LYS A 230 -3.16 -25.41 13.69
N ASP A 231 -4.35 -24.92 13.39
CA ASP A 231 -4.85 -24.78 12.03
C ASP A 231 -4.14 -23.66 11.26
N ASP A 232 -3.84 -22.55 11.95
CA ASP A 232 -3.02 -21.47 11.41
C ASP A 232 -1.60 -21.97 11.08
N TRP A 233 -0.98 -22.69 12.03
CA TRP A 233 0.34 -23.29 11.82
C TRP A 233 0.36 -24.30 10.65
N ASN A 234 -0.70 -25.10 10.52
CA ASN A 234 -0.86 -26.02 9.40
C ASN A 234 -1.02 -25.26 8.06
N SER A 235 -1.70 -24.11 8.06
CA SER A 235 -1.84 -23.25 6.88
C SER A 235 -0.49 -22.66 6.44
N VAL A 236 0.32 -22.20 7.40
CA VAL A 236 1.71 -21.76 7.14
C VAL A 236 2.55 -22.90 6.57
N LYS A 237 2.47 -24.11 7.14
CA LYS A 237 3.17 -25.28 6.59
C LYS A 237 2.77 -25.58 5.15
N LYS A 238 1.48 -25.55 4.82
CA LYS A 238 0.99 -25.77 3.45
C LYS A 238 1.55 -24.73 2.48
N PHE A 239 1.60 -23.47 2.90
CA PHE A 239 2.22 -22.38 2.14
C PHE A 239 3.71 -22.64 1.88
N LEU A 240 4.49 -23.01 2.90
CA LEU A 240 5.92 -23.31 2.74
C LEU A 240 6.16 -24.55 1.85
N VAL A 241 5.30 -25.57 1.96
CA VAL A 241 5.35 -26.76 1.09
C VAL A 241 5.04 -26.38 -0.36
N PHE A 242 4.08 -25.49 -0.60
CA PHE A 242 3.77 -24.95 -1.92
C PHE A 242 5.01 -24.28 -2.54
N ILE A 243 5.66 -23.35 -1.84
CA ILE A 243 6.88 -22.67 -2.31
C ILE A 243 7.97 -23.69 -2.64
N LYS A 244 8.24 -24.63 -1.72
CA LYS A 244 9.28 -25.66 -1.90
C LYS A 244 9.03 -26.51 -3.14
N ASN A 245 7.79 -26.91 -3.37
CA ASN A 245 7.42 -27.75 -4.51
C ASN A 245 7.53 -26.99 -5.83
N ASP A 246 7.20 -25.71 -5.83
CA ASP A 246 7.27 -24.86 -7.00
C ASP A 246 8.71 -24.60 -7.45
N ILE A 247 9.60 -24.23 -6.51
CA ILE A 247 11.04 -24.06 -6.75
C ILE A 247 11.64 -25.35 -7.34
N LYS A 248 11.31 -26.51 -6.76
CA LYS A 248 11.78 -27.81 -7.28
C LYS A 248 11.30 -28.09 -8.71
N ARG A 249 10.08 -27.68 -9.06
CA ARG A 249 9.53 -27.85 -10.42
C ARG A 249 10.22 -26.93 -11.41
N SER A 250 10.50 -25.68 -11.04
CA SER A 250 11.23 -24.73 -11.89
C SER A 250 12.62 -25.26 -12.26
N ILE A 251 13.39 -25.70 -11.25
CA ILE A 251 14.74 -26.26 -11.47
C ILE A 251 14.71 -27.52 -12.35
N LYS A 252 13.67 -28.36 -12.23
CA LYS A 252 13.53 -29.55 -13.09
C LYS A 252 13.23 -29.22 -14.54
N LYS A 253 12.42 -28.17 -14.79
CA LYS A 253 12.12 -27.71 -16.16
C LYS A 253 13.33 -27.10 -16.85
N GLU A 254 14.25 -26.48 -16.12
CA GLU A 254 15.50 -25.93 -16.67
C GLU A 254 16.53 -27.01 -17.04
N LYS A 255 16.36 -28.24 -16.55
CA LYS A 255 17.25 -29.38 -16.81
C LYS A 255 16.77 -30.33 -17.91
N ALA A 256 15.62 -30.05 -18.51
CA ALA A 256 15.01 -30.83 -19.59
C ALA A 256 15.05 -30.03 -20.89
#